data_AF-A0A7R9MSB6-F1
#
_entry.id   AF-A0A7R9MSB6-F1
#
_cell.length_a   1.000
_cell.length_b   1.000
_cell.length_c   1.000
_cell.angle_alpha   90.00
_cell.angle_beta   90.00
_cell.angle_gamma   90.00
#
_symmetry.space_group_name_H-M   'P 1'
#
loop_
_entity.id
_entity.type
_entity.pdbx_description
1 polymer ?
#
loop_
_entity_poly.entity_id
_entity_poly.type
_entity_poly.pdbx_seq_one_letter_code
_entity_poly.pdbx_strand_id
1 'polypeptide(L)'
;SLSSWRNAFSYWKDRHICGPKPIPIFGNFLRLSLNPRPLLELEWYKNYGKIYGLYIVSKPTLTVADPQLIKQILVKDFNIFRNRPTVHGGTSLVMPRARDEDWKRIRAIANPTFTSRKMKKMYALISHCCEDVIDSLDKDVSNGMNEVELKQLMSAYTMDVIACCAFATKINTYADPNNPFTTKGAKITN
;
A
#
# COMPACT_ATOMS: atom_id res chain seq x y z
N SER A 1 28.18 26.70 3.89
CA SER A 1 29.08 26.41 2.75
C SER A 1 28.87 24.96 2.31
N LEU A 2 29.16 24.63 1.03
CA LEU A 2 28.97 23.30 0.40
C LEU A 2 29.55 22.09 1.19
N SER A 3 30.42 22.33 2.18
CA SER A 3 30.99 21.31 3.07
C SER A 3 29.94 20.61 3.96
N SER A 4 28.89 21.32 4.41
CA SER A 4 27.84 20.73 5.24
C SER A 4 27.01 19.67 4.51
N TRP A 5 26.86 19.78 3.19
CA TRP A 5 26.10 18.83 2.38
C TRP A 5 26.90 17.59 1.99
N ARG A 6 28.23 17.72 1.90
CA ARG A 6 29.13 16.58 1.65
C ARG A 6 29.06 15.55 2.79
N ASN A 7 28.74 16.02 4.00
CA ASN A 7 28.51 15.17 5.18
C ASN A 7 27.07 14.63 5.28
N ALA A 8 26.08 15.26 4.65
CA ALA A 8 24.67 14.85 4.77
C ALA A 8 24.36 13.49 4.12
N PHE A 9 25.23 13.01 3.22
CA PHE A 9 25.03 11.78 2.45
C PHE A 9 26.20 10.79 2.54
N SER A 10 27.02 10.87 3.60
CA SER A 10 28.16 9.95 3.79
C SER A 10 27.77 8.64 4.50
N TYR A 11 26.66 8.60 5.23
CA TYR A 11 26.25 7.48 6.11
C TYR A 11 26.45 6.07 5.52
N TRP A 12 26.02 5.84 4.28
CA TRP A 12 26.17 4.55 3.59
C TRP A 12 27.59 4.30 3.09
N LYS A 13 28.24 5.34 2.57
CA LYS A 13 29.63 5.27 2.11
C LYS A 13 30.57 4.91 3.28
N ASP A 14 30.35 5.52 4.44
CA ASP A 14 31.13 5.29 5.66
C ASP A 14 30.92 3.87 6.24
N ARG A 15 29.87 3.17 5.79
CA ARG A 15 29.55 1.78 6.14
C ARG A 15 29.86 0.78 5.03
N HIS A 16 30.53 1.22 3.97
CA HIS A 16 30.84 0.40 2.79
C HIS A 16 29.61 -0.21 2.12
N ILE A 17 28.48 0.50 2.13
CA ILE A 17 27.24 0.10 1.46
C ILE A 17 27.11 0.90 0.16
N CYS A 18 27.05 0.17 -0.96
CA CYS A 18 26.84 0.74 -2.29
C CYS A 18 25.41 1.24 -2.49
N GLY A 19 25.22 2.14 -3.46
CA GLY A 19 23.90 2.60 -3.84
C GLY A 19 23.89 3.78 -4.81
N PRO A 20 22.69 4.21 -5.24
CA PRO A 20 22.54 5.29 -6.20
C PRO A 20 23.02 6.63 -5.64
N LYS A 21 23.81 7.36 -6.43
CA LYS A 21 24.32 8.67 -6.03
C LYS A 21 23.16 9.64 -5.70
N PRO A 22 23.13 10.21 -4.48
CA PRO A 22 22.08 11.15 -4.08
C PRO A 22 22.25 12.51 -4.78
N ILE A 23 21.12 13.15 -5.05
CA ILE A 23 21.02 14.54 -5.52
C ILE A 23 21.08 15.45 -4.28
N PRO A 24 21.80 16.59 -4.33
CA PRO A 24 21.81 17.57 -3.22
C PRO A 24 20.39 17.91 -2.75
N ILE A 25 20.20 18.05 -1.43
CA ILE A 25 18.93 18.35 -0.73
C ILE A 25 17.91 17.20 -0.80
N PHE A 26 17.68 16.61 -1.97
CA PHE A 26 16.59 15.65 -2.20
C PHE A 26 16.98 14.17 -2.02
N GLY A 27 18.28 13.87 -1.90
CA GLY A 27 18.74 12.48 -1.87
C GLY A 27 18.36 11.76 -3.17
N ASN A 28 17.73 10.59 -3.05
CA ASN A 28 17.20 9.82 -4.17
C ASN A 28 15.68 10.00 -4.34
N PHE A 29 15.03 10.85 -3.52
CA PHE A 29 13.58 11.01 -3.51
C PHE A 29 13.01 11.46 -4.86
N LEU A 30 13.61 12.46 -5.52
CA LEU A 30 13.14 12.93 -6.82
C LEU A 30 13.17 11.81 -7.88
N ARG A 31 14.21 10.98 -7.89
CA ARG A 31 14.28 9.86 -8.83
C ARG A 31 13.19 8.83 -8.55
N LEU A 32 12.92 8.52 -7.28
CA LEU A 32 11.84 7.64 -6.87
C LEU A 32 10.45 8.19 -7.21
N SER A 33 10.28 9.52 -7.18
CA SER A 33 9.00 10.17 -7.48
C SER A 33 8.73 10.36 -8.97
N LEU A 34 9.78 10.55 -9.78
CA LEU A 34 9.67 10.86 -11.21
C LEU A 34 9.76 9.63 -12.11
N ASN A 35 10.21 8.49 -11.60
CA ASN A 35 10.36 7.26 -12.38
C ASN A 35 9.42 6.17 -11.84
N PRO A 36 9.00 5.21 -12.69
CA PRO A 36 8.28 4.03 -12.22
C PRO A 36 9.11 3.27 -11.19
N ARG A 37 8.71 3.34 -9.92
CA ARG A 37 9.47 2.82 -8.79
C ARG A 37 9.91 1.35 -8.95
N PRO A 38 9.05 0.41 -9.40
CA PRO A 38 9.47 -0.99 -9.57
C PRO A 38 10.61 -1.16 -10.58
N LEU A 39 10.61 -0.39 -11.67
CA LEU A 39 11.67 -0.46 -12.70
C LEU A 39 12.98 0.10 -12.15
N LEU A 40 12.91 1.23 -11.43
CA LEU A 40 14.08 1.85 -10.82
C LEU A 40 14.69 0.99 -9.71
N GLU A 41 13.86 0.38 -8.86
CA GLU A 41 14.34 -0.54 -7.81
C GLU A 41 14.97 -1.81 -8.42
N LEU A 42 14.45 -2.30 -9.55
CA LEU A 42 15.06 -3.41 -10.30
C LEU A 42 16.40 -3.02 -10.93
N GLU A 43 16.51 -1.82 -11.50
CA GLU A 43 17.77 -1.29 -12.03
C GLU A 43 18.84 -1.20 -10.92
N TRP A 44 18.49 -0.61 -9.78
CA TRP A 44 19.40 -0.51 -8.64
C TRP A 44 19.76 -1.85 -8.04
N TYR A 45 18.82 -2.79 -7.98
CA TYR A 45 19.10 -4.16 -7.60
C TYR A 45 20.14 -4.82 -8.53
N LYS A 46 20.01 -4.63 -9.86
CA LYS A 46 20.97 -5.15 -10.84
C LYS A 46 22.35 -4.51 -10.70
N ASN A 47 22.39 -3.20 -10.42
CA ASN A 47 23.64 -2.43 -10.36
C ASN A 47 24.39 -2.55 -9.02
N TYR A 48 23.66 -2.68 -7.91
CA TYR A 48 24.22 -2.63 -6.55
C TYR A 48 24.01 -3.93 -5.76
N GLY A 49 23.24 -4.88 -6.28
CA GLY A 49 22.97 -6.17 -5.67
C GLY A 49 21.79 -6.16 -4.70
N LYS A 50 21.73 -7.21 -3.88
CA LYS A 50 20.59 -7.49 -2.98
C LYS A 50 20.45 -6.48 -1.83
N ILE A 51 21.50 -5.73 -1.52
CA ILE A 51 21.52 -4.76 -0.42
C ILE A 51 22.15 -3.48 -0.94
N TYR A 52 21.42 -2.37 -0.85
CA TYR A 52 21.95 -1.08 -1.24
C TYR A 52 21.33 0.06 -0.41
N GLY A 53 22.11 1.11 -0.21
CA GLY A 53 21.73 2.28 0.56
C GLY A 53 21.26 3.42 -0.34
N LEU A 54 20.18 4.09 0.03
CA LEU A 54 19.68 5.29 -0.61
C LEU A 54 19.34 6.34 0.45
N TYR A 55 18.99 7.54 0.01
CA TYR A 55 18.49 8.60 0.88
C TYR A 55 17.10 9.05 0.45
N ILE A 56 16.14 9.00 1.38
CA ILE A 56 14.83 9.66 1.19
C ILE A 56 14.94 11.04 1.78
N VAL A 57 15.06 12.06 0.92
CA VAL A 57 15.53 13.40 1.33
C VAL A 57 16.88 13.23 2.04
N SER A 58 16.98 13.53 3.33
CA SER A 58 18.20 13.36 4.15
C SER A 58 18.25 12.05 4.93
N LYS A 59 17.17 11.25 4.95
CA LYS A 59 17.10 10.04 5.78
C LYS A 59 17.80 8.88 5.08
N PRO A 60 18.82 8.24 5.69
CA PRO A 60 19.41 7.02 5.15
C PRO A 60 18.38 5.89 5.19
N THR A 61 18.15 5.26 4.04
CA THR A 61 17.22 4.14 3.86
C THR A 61 17.96 2.97 3.22
N LEU A 62 17.81 1.78 3.80
CA LEU A 62 18.40 0.55 3.28
C LEU A 62 17.35 -0.24 2.51
N THR A 63 17.67 -0.63 1.29
CA THR A 63 16.90 -1.64 0.55
C THR A 63 17.50 -3.01 0.81
N VAL A 64 16.65 -3.97 1.15
CA VAL A 64 17.05 -5.35 1.44
C VAL A 64 16.20 -6.30 0.59
N ALA A 65 16.87 -7.06 -0.28
CA ALA A 65 16.30 -8.08 -1.14
C ALA A 65 16.87 -9.48 -0.83
N ASP A 66 17.56 -9.64 0.31
CA ASP A 66 18.00 -10.94 0.79
C ASP A 66 16.91 -11.61 1.66
N PRO A 67 16.43 -12.82 1.32
CA PRO A 67 15.34 -13.47 2.05
C PRO A 67 15.66 -13.76 3.53
N GLN A 68 16.92 -14.05 3.87
CA GLN A 68 17.30 -14.33 5.26
C GLN A 68 17.24 -13.05 6.09
N LEU A 69 17.74 -11.94 5.56
CA LEU A 69 17.64 -10.63 6.21
C LEU A 69 16.20 -10.12 6.27
N ILE A 70 15.40 -10.32 5.22
CA ILE A 70 13.97 -9.98 5.24
C ILE A 70 13.26 -10.74 6.37
N LYS A 71 13.53 -12.05 6.51
CA LYS A 71 12.98 -12.86 7.61
C LYS A 71 13.48 -12.36 8.98
N GLN A 72 14.75 -11.98 9.07
CA GLN A 72 15.31 -11.40 10.29
C GLN A 72 14.56 -10.13 10.68
N ILE A 73 14.41 -9.17 9.77
CA ILE A 73 13.78 -7.86 10.03
C ILE A 73 12.28 -7.96 10.29
N LEU A 74 11.55 -8.69 9.43
CA LEU A 74 10.08 -8.70 9.46
C LEU A 74 9.47 -9.72 10.43
N VAL A 75 10.25 -10.70 10.90
CA VAL A 75 9.76 -11.79 11.76
C VAL A 75 10.53 -11.86 13.07
N LYS A 76 11.84 -12.12 13.02
CA LYS A 76 12.63 -12.39 14.24
C LYS A 76 12.80 -11.13 15.10
N ASP A 77 13.16 -10.02 14.47
CA ASP A 77 13.41 -8.73 15.12
C ASP A 77 12.25 -7.75 14.93
N PHE A 78 11.04 -8.26 14.69
CA PHE A 78 9.86 -7.44 14.43
C PHE A 78 9.59 -6.42 15.54
N ASN A 79 9.90 -6.77 16.80
CA ASN A 79 9.79 -5.86 17.94
C ASN A 79 10.64 -4.58 17.80
N ILE A 80 11.78 -4.67 17.11
CA ILE A 80 12.67 -3.54 16.79
C ILE A 80 12.12 -2.76 15.57
N PHE A 81 11.65 -3.47 14.54
CA PHE A 81 11.25 -2.88 13.25
C PHE A 81 9.73 -2.69 13.08
N ARG A 82 8.96 -2.65 14.17
CA ARG A 82 7.48 -2.66 14.14
C ARG A 82 6.84 -1.46 13.44
N ASN A 83 7.51 -0.31 13.45
CA ASN A 83 6.92 0.95 13.02
C ASN A 83 7.24 1.26 11.54
N ARG A 84 6.22 1.69 10.79
CA ARG A 84 6.38 2.15 9.40
C ARG A 84 6.94 3.59 9.35
N PRO A 85 7.56 4.01 8.24
CA PRO A 85 7.96 5.40 8.04
C PRO A 85 6.77 6.35 8.20
N THR A 86 6.96 7.45 8.93
CA THR A 86 5.91 8.46 9.12
C THR A 86 5.60 9.16 7.81
N VAL A 87 4.33 9.14 7.41
CA VAL A 87 3.78 9.96 6.33
C VAL A 87 3.09 11.16 6.99
N HIS A 88 3.35 12.37 6.49
CA HIS A 88 2.71 13.58 7.02
C HIS A 88 1.24 13.63 6.56
N GLY A 89 0.32 13.91 7.49
CA GLY A 89 -1.12 14.04 7.21
C GLY A 89 -1.97 12.81 7.56
N GLY A 90 -3.24 13.05 7.91
CA GLY A 90 -4.23 12.03 8.29
C GLY A 90 -4.17 11.57 9.75
N THR A 91 -5.15 10.77 10.17
CA THR A 91 -5.24 10.26 11.55
C THR A 91 -4.15 9.23 11.84
N SER A 92 -3.52 9.32 13.02
CA SER A 92 -2.57 8.33 13.54
C SER A 92 -3.26 7.04 14.03
N LEU A 93 -4.59 7.05 14.16
CA LEU A 93 -5.37 5.95 14.77
C LEU A 93 -5.77 4.84 13.78
N VAL A 94 -5.30 4.88 12.54
CA VAL A 94 -5.48 3.77 11.59
C VAL A 94 -4.27 2.84 11.64
N MET A 95 -4.51 1.53 11.58
CA MET A 95 -3.48 0.48 11.72
C MET A 95 -2.16 0.75 10.97
N PRO A 96 -2.15 1.21 9.69
CA PRO A 96 -0.89 1.41 8.98
C PRO A 96 -0.05 2.58 9.49
N ARG A 97 -0.65 3.51 10.24
CA ARG A 97 -0.02 4.71 10.80
C ARG A 97 0.17 4.65 12.31
N ALA A 98 -0.58 3.80 12.99
CA ALA A 98 -0.43 3.55 14.42
C ALA A 98 0.98 3.03 14.71
N ARG A 99 1.51 3.41 15.88
CA ARG A 99 2.86 3.04 16.32
C ARG A 99 2.78 2.25 17.61
N ASP A 100 3.78 1.41 17.82
CA ASP A 100 4.05 0.82 19.14
C ASP A 100 2.82 0.12 19.77
N GLU A 101 2.43 0.50 20.99
CA GLU A 101 1.32 -0.12 21.71
C GLU A 101 -0.05 0.19 21.10
N ASP A 102 -0.22 1.36 20.46
CA ASP A 102 -1.46 1.69 19.74
C ASP A 102 -1.67 0.74 18.56
N TRP A 103 -0.61 0.47 17.81
CA TRP A 103 -0.65 -0.51 16.73
C TRP A 103 -1.02 -1.90 17.26
N LYS A 104 -0.41 -2.34 18.36
CA LYS A 104 -0.73 -3.65 18.97
C LYS A 104 -2.19 -3.72 19.39
N ARG A 105 -2.71 -2.67 20.04
CA ARG A 105 -4.09 -2.58 20.50
C ARG A 105 -5.08 -2.63 19.33
N ILE A 106 -4.88 -1.79 18.32
CA ILE A 106 -5.76 -1.77 17.14
C ILE A 106 -5.71 -3.14 16.44
N ARG A 107 -4.53 -3.76 16.33
CA ARG A 107 -4.35 -5.10 15.73
C ARG A 107 -5.06 -6.20 16.49
N ALA A 108 -5.00 -6.18 17.82
CA ALA A 108 -5.71 -7.13 18.65
C ALA A 108 -7.24 -7.05 18.45
N ILE A 109 -7.76 -5.84 18.23
CA ILE A 109 -9.19 -5.60 17.97
C ILE A 109 -9.59 -6.06 16.55
N ALA A 110 -8.76 -5.78 15.54
CA ALA A 110 -9.11 -6.04 14.14
C ALA A 110 -8.87 -7.49 13.69
N ASN A 111 -7.81 -8.16 14.18
CA ASN A 111 -7.43 -9.51 13.74
C ASN A 111 -8.57 -10.55 13.84
N PRO A 112 -9.39 -10.60 14.90
CA PRO A 112 -10.47 -11.59 15.03
C PRO A 112 -11.50 -11.56 13.89
N THR A 113 -11.67 -10.42 13.22
CA THR A 113 -12.59 -10.25 12.08
C THR A 113 -12.18 -11.12 10.88
N PHE A 114 -10.89 -11.41 10.72
CA PHE A 114 -10.35 -12.13 9.56
C PHE A 114 -10.05 -13.62 9.83
N THR A 115 -10.64 -14.21 10.87
CA THR A 115 -10.52 -15.66 11.10
C THR A 115 -11.21 -16.46 9.98
N SER A 116 -10.74 -17.67 9.69
CA SER A 116 -11.33 -18.54 8.65
C SER A 116 -12.84 -18.75 8.84
N ARG A 117 -13.31 -18.85 10.10
CA ARG A 117 -14.75 -18.97 10.42
C ARG A 117 -15.53 -17.72 10.01
N LYS A 118 -14.99 -16.52 10.26
CA LYS A 118 -15.63 -15.24 9.87
C LYS A 118 -15.56 -15.03 8.37
N MET A 119 -14.43 -15.35 7.74
CA MET A 119 -14.29 -15.34 6.27
C MET A 119 -15.33 -16.25 5.60
N LYS A 120 -15.53 -17.47 6.12
CA LYS A 120 -16.55 -18.38 5.60
C LYS A 120 -17.98 -17.82 5.71
N LYS A 121 -18.26 -17.02 6.74
CA LYS A 121 -19.57 -16.33 6.87
C LYS A 121 -19.71 -15.18 5.88
N MET A 122 -18.64 -14.47 5.57
CA MET A 122 -18.65 -13.37 4.58
C MET A 122 -18.76 -13.89 3.13
N TYR A 123 -18.38 -15.14 2.86
CA TYR A 123 -18.41 -15.73 1.53
C TYR A 123 -19.75 -15.54 0.80
N ALA A 124 -20.88 -15.78 1.48
CA ALA A 124 -22.20 -15.61 0.87
C ALA A 124 -22.45 -14.16 0.42
N LEU A 125 -22.04 -13.18 1.23
CA LEU A 125 -22.17 -11.76 0.89
C LEU A 125 -21.29 -11.39 -0.31
N ILE A 126 -20.07 -11.92 -0.35
CA ILE A 126 -19.13 -11.71 -1.46
C ILE A 126 -19.69 -12.31 -2.77
N SER A 127 -20.26 -13.52 -2.69
CA SER A 127 -20.89 -14.19 -3.83
C SER A 127 -22.04 -13.36 -4.39
N HIS A 128 -22.90 -12.82 -3.52
CA HIS A 128 -24.00 -11.95 -3.95
C HIS A 128 -23.51 -10.66 -4.61
N CYS A 129 -22.44 -10.02 -4.11
CA CYS A 129 -21.85 -8.87 -4.78
C CYS A 129 -21.31 -9.23 -6.18
N CYS A 130 -20.83 -10.47 -6.38
CA CYS A 130 -20.38 -10.96 -7.68
C CYS A 130 -21.57 -11.13 -8.64
N GLU A 131 -22.66 -11.75 -8.15
CA GLU A 131 -23.91 -11.91 -8.91
C GLU A 131 -24.47 -10.55 -9.37
N ASP A 132 -24.55 -9.56 -8.47
CA ASP A 132 -25.03 -8.21 -8.82
C ASP A 132 -24.21 -7.55 -9.95
N VAL A 133 -22.90 -7.79 -9.98
CA VAL A 133 -21.99 -7.27 -11.01
C VAL A 133 -22.18 -8.02 -12.33
N ILE A 134 -22.33 -9.35 -12.30
CA ILE A 134 -22.62 -10.17 -13.48
C ILE A 134 -23.95 -9.72 -14.11
N ASP A 135 -25.01 -9.56 -13.31
CA ASP A 135 -26.31 -9.08 -13.78
C ASP A 135 -26.23 -7.70 -14.44
N SER A 136 -25.29 -6.85 -13.97
CA SER A 136 -25.09 -5.52 -14.55
C SER A 136 -24.32 -5.60 -15.87
N LEU A 137 -23.32 -6.49 -15.98
CA LEU A 137 -22.61 -6.74 -17.23
C LEU A 137 -23.54 -7.35 -18.29
N ASP A 138 -24.42 -8.28 -17.92
CA ASP A 138 -25.38 -8.88 -18.85
C ASP A 138 -26.33 -7.81 -19.43
N LYS A 139 -26.70 -6.80 -18.64
CA LYS A 139 -27.48 -5.65 -19.11
C LYS A 139 -26.68 -4.77 -20.06
N ASP A 140 -25.42 -4.49 -19.74
CA ASP A 140 -24.53 -3.71 -20.62
C ASP A 140 -24.39 -4.38 -21.99
N VAL A 141 -24.17 -5.71 -22.01
CA VAL A 141 -24.10 -6.51 -23.24
C VAL A 141 -25.43 -6.47 -24.00
N SER A 142 -26.55 -6.61 -23.30
CA SER A 142 -27.89 -6.53 -23.92
C SER A 142 -28.17 -5.15 -24.53
N ASN A 143 -27.57 -4.09 -23.98
CA ASN A 143 -27.64 -2.72 -24.49
C ASN A 143 -26.62 -2.44 -25.61
N GLY A 144 -25.88 -3.46 -26.06
CA GLY A 144 -24.91 -3.35 -27.16
C GLY A 144 -23.52 -2.87 -26.74
N MET A 145 -23.23 -2.79 -25.43
CA MET A 145 -21.86 -2.51 -24.97
C MET A 145 -21.00 -3.76 -25.13
N ASN A 146 -19.83 -3.61 -25.74
CA ASN A 146 -18.87 -4.67 -26.02
C ASN A 146 -17.51 -4.45 -25.34
N GLU A 147 -17.38 -3.38 -24.58
CA GLU A 147 -16.16 -3.00 -23.85
C GLU A 147 -16.52 -2.60 -22.41
N VAL A 148 -15.63 -2.92 -21.47
CA VAL A 148 -15.79 -2.55 -20.06
C VAL A 148 -14.47 -2.01 -19.50
N GLU A 149 -14.54 -0.94 -18.72
CA GLU A 149 -13.39 -0.42 -18.00
C GLU A 149 -13.15 -1.24 -16.73
N LEU A 150 -12.17 -2.14 -16.78
CA LEU A 150 -11.94 -3.14 -15.73
C LEU A 150 -11.62 -2.51 -14.37
N LYS A 151 -10.92 -1.37 -14.33
CA LYS A 151 -10.59 -0.71 -13.06
C LYS A 151 -11.86 -0.19 -12.38
N GLN A 152 -12.78 0.40 -13.11
CA GLN A 152 -14.06 0.88 -12.61
C GLN A 152 -14.92 -0.29 -12.12
N LEU A 153 -15.04 -1.34 -12.92
CA LEU A 153 -15.77 -2.56 -12.56
C LEU A 153 -15.23 -3.18 -11.26
N MET A 154 -13.92 -3.43 -11.20
CA MET A 154 -13.29 -4.06 -10.02
C MET A 154 -13.29 -3.14 -8.80
N SER A 155 -13.20 -1.82 -8.99
CA SER A 155 -13.32 -0.86 -7.90
C SER A 155 -14.74 -0.84 -7.32
N ALA A 156 -15.76 -0.86 -8.19
CA ALA A 156 -17.16 -0.93 -7.78
C ALA A 156 -17.46 -2.24 -7.03
N TYR A 157 -17.07 -3.38 -7.59
CA TYR A 157 -17.20 -4.68 -6.93
C TYR A 157 -16.50 -4.71 -5.55
N THR A 158 -15.27 -4.21 -5.47
CA THR A 158 -14.51 -4.17 -4.21
C THR A 158 -15.20 -3.28 -3.18
N MET A 159 -15.75 -2.13 -3.61
CA MET A 159 -16.49 -1.22 -2.74
C MET A 159 -17.77 -1.89 -2.20
N ASP A 160 -18.51 -2.59 -3.06
CA ASP A 160 -19.72 -3.32 -2.68
C ASP A 160 -19.42 -4.43 -1.67
N VAL A 161 -18.35 -5.20 -1.90
CA VAL A 161 -17.89 -6.22 -0.96
C VAL A 161 -17.56 -5.61 0.41
N ILE A 162 -16.87 -4.47 0.44
CA ILE A 162 -16.55 -3.76 1.69
C ILE A 162 -17.83 -3.26 2.37
N ALA A 163 -18.74 -2.62 1.62
CA ALA A 163 -20.00 -2.10 2.15
C ALA A 163 -20.87 -3.22 2.75
N CYS A 164 -21.03 -4.33 2.02
CA CYS A 164 -21.81 -5.48 2.46
C CYS A 164 -21.16 -6.17 3.67
N CYS A 165 -19.86 -6.47 3.62
CA CYS A 165 -19.22 -7.25 4.69
C CYS A 165 -18.96 -6.45 5.96
N ALA A 166 -18.55 -5.18 5.84
CA ALA A 166 -18.15 -4.37 6.99
C ALA A 166 -19.30 -3.53 7.57
N PHE A 167 -20.26 -3.12 6.74
CA PHE A 167 -21.34 -2.21 7.13
C PHE A 167 -22.74 -2.81 6.97
N ALA A 168 -22.87 -4.04 6.45
CA ALA A 168 -24.14 -4.68 6.14
C ALA A 168 -25.03 -3.84 5.20
N THR A 169 -24.40 -3.08 4.29
CA THR A 169 -25.08 -2.17 3.36
C THR A 169 -24.89 -2.63 1.93
N LYS A 170 -26.00 -2.78 1.19
CA LYS A 170 -26.00 -3.02 -0.25
C LYS A 170 -26.05 -1.69 -1.00
N ILE A 171 -25.09 -1.42 -1.88
CA ILE A 171 -24.97 -0.14 -2.59
C ILE A 171 -24.93 -0.26 -4.13
N ASN A 172 -24.65 -1.46 -4.68
CA ASN A 172 -24.51 -1.74 -6.12
C ASN A 172 -23.82 -0.61 -6.90
N THR A 173 -22.55 -0.37 -6.55
CA THR A 173 -21.77 0.80 -7.00
C THR A 173 -21.60 0.84 -8.52
N TYR A 174 -21.62 -0.32 -9.20
CA TYR A 174 -21.44 -0.37 -10.65
C TYR A 174 -22.66 0.21 -11.37
N ALA A 175 -23.87 -0.12 -10.91
CA ALA A 175 -25.11 0.42 -11.45
C ALA A 175 -25.39 1.88 -11.00
N ASP A 176 -24.94 2.28 -9.81
CA ASP A 176 -25.02 3.66 -9.31
C ASP A 176 -23.65 4.22 -8.89
N PRO A 177 -22.86 4.76 -9.84
CA PRO A 177 -21.53 5.31 -9.57
C PRO A 177 -21.54 6.54 -8.65
N ASN A 178 -22.69 7.22 -8.52
CA ASN A 178 -22.82 8.45 -7.74
C ASN A 178 -23.22 8.18 -6.28
N ASN A 179 -23.26 6.91 -5.86
CA ASN A 179 -23.60 6.53 -4.51
C ASN A 179 -22.75 7.32 -3.48
N PRO A 180 -23.37 7.90 -2.42
CA PRO A 180 -22.64 8.65 -1.40
C PRO A 180 -21.52 7.86 -0.72
N PHE A 181 -21.64 6.53 -0.62
CA PHE A 181 -20.63 5.65 -0.06
C PHE A 181 -19.36 5.64 -0.93
N THR A 182 -19.53 5.56 -2.25
CA THR A 182 -18.44 5.55 -3.24
C THR A 182 -17.76 6.90 -3.33
N THR A 183 -18.54 7.97 -3.47
CA THR A 183 -18.01 9.34 -3.60
C THR A 183 -17.30 9.83 -2.32
N LYS A 184 -17.77 9.43 -1.13
CA LYS A 184 -17.08 9.72 0.14
C LYS A 184 -15.90 8.79 0.40
N GLY A 185 -16.03 7.50 0.09
CA GLY A 185 -14.96 6.51 0.22
C GLY A 185 -13.73 6.86 -0.63
N ALA A 186 -13.94 7.29 -1.86
CA ALA A 186 -12.86 7.70 -2.77
C ALA A 186 -12.01 8.87 -2.23
N LYS A 187 -12.59 9.76 -1.40
CA LYS A 187 -11.87 10.89 -0.77
C LYS A 187 -10.96 10.46 0.38
N ILE A 188 -11.11 9.24 0.90
CA ILE A 188 -10.26 8.69 1.97
C ILE A 188 -9.06 7.93 1.36
N THR A 189 -9.22 7.41 0.15
CA THR A 189 -8.21 6.58 -0.54
C THR A 189 -7.33 7.34 -1.52
N ASN A 190 -7.76 8.50 -2.03
CA ASN A 190 -6.97 9.42 -2.86
C ASN A 190 -6.25 10.48 -2.02
#